data_AF-A0A1M3E255-F1
#
_entry.id   AF-A0A1M3E255-F1
#
_cell.length_a   1.000
_cell.length_b   1.000
_cell.length_c   1.000
_cell.angle_alpha   90.00
_cell.angle_beta   90.00
_cell.angle_gamma   90.00
#
_symmetry.space_group_name_H-M   'P 1'
#
loop_
_entity.id
_entity.type
_entity.pdbx_description
1 polymer ?
#
loop_
_entity_poly.entity_id
_entity_poly.type
_entity_poly.pdbx_seq_one_letter_code
_entity_poly.pdbx_strand_id
1 'polypeptide(L)'
;MERALHNIDENLLESIKHIFLNARKNVTQKINQDLILTYWQIGKEIVETEQKNNIDNQTSRQIILNLSKQLTNEIGKGFSRSNLFNMRKFYIEYPNVQTLSGHLGNKPTGI
;
A
#
# COMPACT_ATOMS: atom_id res chain seq x y z
N MET A 1 -40.37 -15.49 -34.30
CA MET A 1 -40.08 -15.69 -32.87
C MET A 1 -38.71 -15.10 -32.57
N GLU A 2 -38.59 -13.76 -32.54
CA GLU A 2 -37.27 -13.12 -32.45
C GLU A 2 -37.38 -11.67 -31.90
N ARG A 3 -38.14 -11.48 -30.82
CA ARG A 3 -38.32 -10.16 -30.18
C ARG A 3 -38.38 -10.22 -28.64
N ALA A 4 -37.57 -11.08 -28.03
CA ALA A 4 -37.48 -11.20 -26.58
C ALA A 4 -36.07 -10.92 -26.02
N LEU A 5 -35.19 -10.25 -26.78
CA LEU A 5 -34.04 -9.56 -26.19
C LEU A 5 -34.51 -8.17 -25.76
N HIS A 6 -35.39 -8.17 -24.75
CA HIS A 6 -35.96 -6.97 -24.15
C HIS A 6 -34.84 -6.18 -23.47
N ASN A 7 -34.85 -4.85 -23.68
CA ASN A 7 -33.96 -3.89 -23.03
C ASN A 7 -33.67 -4.32 -21.59
N ILE A 8 -32.38 -4.43 -21.24
CA ILE A 8 -31.99 -4.59 -19.84
C ILE A 8 -32.62 -3.42 -19.09
N ASP A 9 -33.41 -3.70 -18.05
CA ASP A 9 -33.95 -2.66 -17.18
C ASP A 9 -32.78 -1.81 -16.67
N GLU A 10 -32.74 -0.54 -17.08
CA GLU A 10 -31.66 0.38 -16.76
C GLU A 10 -31.46 0.49 -15.25
N ASN A 11 -32.54 0.38 -14.47
CA ASN A 11 -32.46 0.40 -13.01
C ASN A 11 -31.77 -0.84 -12.46
N LEU A 12 -32.03 -2.01 -13.04
CA LEU A 12 -31.35 -3.26 -12.67
C LEU A 12 -29.87 -3.19 -13.03
N LEU A 13 -29.54 -2.69 -14.22
CA LEU A 13 -28.17 -2.52 -14.68
C LEU A 13 -27.37 -1.58 -13.76
N GLU A 14 -27.92 -0.40 -13.46
CA GLU A 14 -27.27 0.57 -12.57
C GLU A 14 -27.15 0.05 -11.13
N SER A 15 -28.15 -0.68 -10.63
CA SER A 15 -28.08 -1.31 -9.31
C SER A 15 -26.95 -2.33 -9.22
N ILE A 16 -26.80 -3.19 -10.23
CA ILE A 16 -25.71 -4.19 -10.28
C ILE A 16 -24.35 -3.49 -10.36
N LYS A 17 -24.20 -2.46 -11.22
CA LYS A 17 -22.97 -1.67 -11.31
C LYS A 17 -22.62 -1.03 -9.96
N HIS A 18 -23.58 -0.41 -9.30
CA HIS A 18 -23.36 0.25 -8.01
C HIS A 18 -22.90 -0.73 -6.94
N ILE A 19 -23.54 -1.90 -6.84
CA ILE A 19 -23.12 -2.97 -5.90
C ILE A 19 -21.67 -3.38 -6.17
N PHE A 20 -21.32 -3.65 -7.43
CA PHE A 20 -19.98 -4.06 -7.81
C PHE A 20 -18.93 -2.98 -7.54
N LEU A 21 -19.20 -1.73 -7.93
CA LEU A 21 -18.28 -0.60 -7.76
C LEU A 21 -18.05 -0.30 -6.28
N ASN A 22 -19.08 -0.39 -5.44
CA ASN A 22 -18.95 -0.23 -4.00
C ASN A 22 -18.13 -1.36 -3.37
N ALA A 23 -18.38 -2.62 -3.75
CA ALA A 23 -17.57 -3.74 -3.28
C ALA A 23 -16.09 -3.56 -3.66
N ARG A 24 -15.82 -3.18 -4.91
CA ARG A 24 -14.46 -2.92 -5.40
C ARG A 24 -13.78 -1.77 -4.64
N LYS A 25 -14.50 -0.68 -4.39
CA LYS A 25 -14.02 0.46 -3.61
C LYS A 25 -13.65 0.04 -2.19
N ASN A 26 -14.53 -0.70 -1.52
CA ASN A 26 -14.31 -1.16 -0.14
C ASN A 26 -13.08 -2.07 -0.03
N VAL A 27 -12.94 -3.03 -0.96
CA VAL A 27 -11.76 -3.91 -1.01
C VAL A 27 -10.48 -3.11 -1.22
N THR A 28 -10.50 -2.17 -2.17
CA THR A 28 -9.33 -1.32 -2.46
C THR A 28 -8.94 -0.47 -1.26
N GLN A 29 -9.91 0.12 -0.55
CA GLN A 29 -9.66 0.91 0.66
C GLN A 29 -9.02 0.07 1.76
N LYS A 30 -9.52 -1.15 2.00
CA LYS A 30 -8.95 -2.05 3.01
C LYS A 30 -7.52 -2.46 2.66
N ILE A 31 -7.27 -2.83 1.42
CA ILE A 31 -5.92 -3.17 0.95
C ILE A 31 -4.97 -1.97 1.13
N ASN A 32 -5.41 -0.76 0.78
CA ASN A 32 -4.56 0.43 0.94
C ASN A 32 -4.23 0.71 2.41
N GLN A 33 -5.19 0.53 3.32
CA GLN A 33 -4.95 0.68 4.75
C GLN A 33 -3.92 -0.34 5.26
N ASP A 34 -4.07 -1.61 4.88
CA ASP A 34 -3.15 -2.67 5.25
C ASP A 34 -1.74 -2.42 4.66
N LEU A 35 -1.65 -1.95 3.41
CA LEU A 35 -0.37 -1.62 2.77
C LEU A 35 0.37 -0.47 3.46
N ILE A 36 -0.35 0.58 3.86
CA ILE A 36 0.24 1.71 4.59
C ILE A 36 0.87 1.22 5.90
N LEU A 37 0.13 0.44 6.69
CA LEU A 37 0.65 -0.13 7.93
C LEU A 37 1.85 -1.06 7.68
N THR A 38 1.75 -1.91 6.66
CA THR A 38 2.83 -2.82 6.26
C THR A 38 4.11 -2.04 5.92
N TYR A 39 4.00 -1.00 5.10
CA TYR A 39 5.15 -0.20 4.67
C TYR A 39 5.79 0.56 5.82
N TRP A 40 4.96 1.05 6.75
CA TRP A 40 5.45 1.66 7.97
C TRP A 40 6.21 0.65 8.85
N GLN A 41 5.67 -0.55 9.04
CA GLN A 41 6.31 -1.61 9.83
C GLN A 41 7.65 -2.05 9.22
N ILE A 42 7.73 -2.19 7.90
CA ILE A 42 8.99 -2.49 7.21
C ILE A 42 10.01 -1.37 7.46
N GLY A 43 9.58 -0.10 7.38
CA GLY A 43 10.41 1.04 7.71
C GLY A 43 10.94 1.00 9.14
N LYS A 44 10.08 0.64 10.09
CA LYS A 44 10.43 0.47 11.50
C LYS A 44 11.53 -0.58 11.67
N GLU A 45 11.34 -1.78 11.13
CA GLU A 45 12.32 -2.87 11.24
C GLU A 45 13.70 -2.47 10.69
N ILE A 46 13.73 -1.76 9.56
CA ILE A 46 14.97 -1.25 8.98
C ILE A 46 15.67 -0.28 9.96
N VAL A 47 14.95 0.71 10.47
CA VAL A 47 15.53 1.77 11.32
C VAL A 47 15.94 1.24 12.69
N GLU A 48 15.13 0.38 13.31
CA GLU A 48 15.47 -0.23 14.60
C GLU A 48 16.70 -1.13 14.47
N THR A 49 16.82 -1.87 13.36
CA THR A 49 18.02 -2.67 13.07
C THR A 49 19.25 -1.79 12.87
N GLU A 50 19.12 -0.67 12.16
CA GLU A 50 20.21 0.29 11.96
C GLU A 50 20.69 0.87 13.28
N GLN A 51 19.77 1.32 14.13
CA GLN A 51 20.07 1.91 15.45
C GLN A 51 20.70 0.89 16.38
N LYS A 52 20.13 -0.32 16.47
CA LYS A 52 20.64 -1.39 17.34
C LYS A 52 22.09 -1.77 17.02
N ASN A 53 22.47 -1.71 15.76
CA ASN A 53 23.81 -2.10 15.31
C ASN A 53 24.75 -0.91 15.07
N ASN A 54 24.35 0.32 15.44
CA ASN A 54 25.10 1.56 15.17
C ASN A 54 25.55 1.69 13.70
N ILE A 55 24.66 1.33 12.78
CA ILE A 55 24.91 1.35 11.34
C ILE A 55 24.92 2.80 10.84
N ASP A 56 25.98 3.17 10.12
CA ASP A 56 26.06 4.48 9.48
C ASP A 56 25.21 4.58 8.19
N ASN A 57 25.09 5.78 7.65
CA ASN A 57 24.28 6.02 6.45
C ASN A 57 24.80 5.28 5.20
N GLN A 58 26.11 5.06 5.08
CA GLN A 58 26.69 4.37 3.91
C GLN A 58 26.33 2.89 3.95
N THR A 59 26.48 2.26 5.11
CA THR A 59 26.20 0.86 5.35
C THR A 59 24.68 0.59 5.32
N SER A 60 23.87 1.49 5.87
CA SER A 60 22.39 1.46 5.75
C SER A 60 21.96 1.41 4.28
N ARG A 61 22.55 2.26 3.43
CA ARG A 61 22.26 2.26 1.99
C ARG A 61 22.55 0.89 1.37
N GLN A 62 23.67 0.27 1.72
CA GLN A 62 24.03 -1.06 1.19
C GLN A 62 23.07 -2.16 1.64
N ILE A 63 22.62 -2.13 2.90
CA ILE A 63 21.61 -3.05 3.42
C ILE A 63 20.32 -2.95 2.60
N ILE A 64 19.83 -1.75 2.33
CA ILE A 64 18.61 -1.54 1.53
C ILE A 64 18.77 -2.04 0.09
N LEU A 65 19.95 -1.87 -0.52
CA LEU A 65 20.23 -2.41 -1.85
C LEU A 65 20.18 -3.95 -1.85
N ASN A 66 20.73 -4.59 -0.82
CA ASN A 66 20.72 -6.05 -0.67
C ASN A 66 19.30 -6.57 -0.41
N LEU A 67 18.56 -5.93 0.50
CA LEU A 67 17.16 -6.24 0.78
C LEU A 67 16.31 -6.13 -0.49
N SER A 68 16.50 -5.09 -1.29
CA SER A 68 15.75 -4.95 -2.54
C SER A 68 15.96 -6.15 -3.47
N LYS A 69 17.21 -6.59 -3.63
CA LYS A 69 17.54 -7.72 -4.48
C LYS A 69 16.90 -9.01 -3.96
N GLN A 70 17.06 -9.30 -2.66
CA GLN A 70 16.55 -10.53 -2.06
C GLN A 70 15.01 -10.56 -2.03
N LEU A 71 14.37 -9.52 -1.50
CA LEU A 71 12.92 -9.45 -1.37
C LEU A 71 12.21 -9.38 -2.73
N THR A 72 12.80 -8.72 -3.73
CA THR A 72 12.24 -8.75 -5.10
C THR A 72 12.34 -10.16 -5.71
N ASN A 73 13.38 -10.91 -5.39
CA ASN A 73 13.54 -12.28 -5.89
C ASN A 73 12.59 -13.27 -5.18
N GLU A 74 12.41 -13.12 -3.87
CA GLU A 74 11.61 -14.05 -3.06
C GLU A 74 10.12 -13.74 -3.06
N ILE A 75 9.75 -12.46 -3.03
CA ILE A 75 8.35 -12.01 -2.86
C ILE A 75 7.83 -11.33 -4.13
N GLY A 76 8.70 -10.64 -4.87
CA GLY A 76 8.34 -10.01 -6.14
C GLY A 76 8.11 -8.50 -6.06
N LYS A 77 7.09 -8.03 -6.76
CA LYS A 77 6.82 -6.59 -6.93
C LYS A 77 6.54 -5.91 -5.58
N GLY A 78 6.99 -4.67 -5.45
CA GLY A 78 6.83 -3.87 -4.22
C GLY A 78 8.10 -3.73 -3.39
N PHE A 79 9.18 -4.44 -3.71
CA PHE A 79 10.45 -4.37 -2.97
C PHE A 79 11.60 -3.74 -3.78
N SER A 80 11.26 -2.77 -4.63
CA SER A 80 12.28 -1.99 -5.34
C SER A 80 13.11 -1.17 -4.35
N ARG A 81 14.33 -0.80 -4.76
CA ARG A 81 15.25 0.04 -3.97
C ARG A 81 14.56 1.30 -3.48
N SER A 82 13.91 2.02 -4.39
CA SER A 82 13.16 3.24 -4.06
C SER A 82 12.04 2.99 -3.05
N ASN A 83 11.32 1.87 -3.16
CA ASN A 83 10.22 1.60 -2.23
C ASN A 83 10.73 1.32 -0.82
N LEU A 84 11.82 0.57 -0.67
CA LEU A 84 12.44 0.33 0.65
C LEU A 84 13.01 1.61 1.27
N PHE A 85 13.63 2.49 0.47
CA PHE A 85 14.03 3.82 0.96
C PHE A 85 12.82 4.65 1.42
N ASN A 86 11.72 4.60 0.68
CA ASN A 86 10.49 5.29 1.06
C ASN A 86 9.88 4.72 2.34
N MET A 87 9.84 3.39 2.50
CA MET A 87 9.38 2.73 3.74
C MET A 87 10.25 3.15 4.93
N ARG A 88 11.57 3.11 4.79
CA ARG A 88 12.50 3.61 5.82
C ARG A 88 12.21 5.07 6.17
N LYS A 89 12.13 5.94 5.17
CA LYS A 89 11.83 7.35 5.34
C LYS A 89 10.48 7.57 6.03
N PHE A 90 9.49 6.77 5.66
CA PHE A 90 8.14 6.85 6.22
C PHE A 90 8.13 6.61 7.72
N TYR A 91 8.87 5.63 8.22
CA TYR A 91 9.02 5.44 9.67
C TYR A 91 9.74 6.60 10.35
N ILE A 92 10.83 7.10 9.76
CA ILE A 92 11.59 8.23 10.31
C ILE A 92 10.72 9.48 10.45
N GLU A 93 9.89 9.77 9.45
CA GLU A 93 9.00 10.94 9.46
C GLU A 93 7.79 10.76 10.39
N TYR A 94 7.33 9.53 10.59
CA TYR A 94 6.13 9.22 11.36
C TYR A 94 6.34 8.09 12.39
N PRO A 95 7.21 8.25 13.40
CA PRO A 95 7.56 7.17 14.33
C PRO A 95 6.41 6.75 15.28
N ASN A 96 5.38 7.59 15.44
CA ASN A 96 4.25 7.35 16.33
C ASN A 96 2.94 7.17 15.53
N VAL A 97 2.36 5.96 15.56
CA VAL A 97 1.31 5.50 14.61
C VAL A 97 -0.10 5.59 15.14
N GLN A 98 -0.32 6.10 16.35
CA GLN A 98 -1.65 6.09 16.97
C GLN A 98 -2.77 6.68 16.08
N THR A 99 -2.43 7.43 15.03
CA THR A 99 -3.38 8.10 14.13
C THR A 99 -3.12 7.97 12.63
N LEU A 100 -2.20 7.13 12.16
CA LEU A 100 -1.77 7.13 10.74
C LEU A 100 -2.93 6.85 9.75
N SER A 101 -3.85 5.96 10.12
CA SER A 101 -5.09 5.69 9.36
C SER A 101 -6.02 6.91 9.30
N GLY A 102 -6.10 7.69 10.38
CA GLY A 102 -6.88 8.94 10.45
C GLY A 102 -6.18 10.14 9.79
N HIS A 103 -4.85 10.15 9.74
CA HIS A 103 -4.04 11.21 9.14
C HIS A 103 -3.99 11.11 7.60
N LEU A 104 -4.10 9.89 7.06
CA LEU A 104 -4.08 9.63 5.62
C LEU A 104 -5.48 9.49 5.00
N GLY A 105 -6.52 9.19 5.79
CA GLY A 105 -7.90 9.04 5.31
C GLY A 105 -8.60 10.32 4.85
N ASN A 106 -8.03 11.50 5.13
CA ASN A 106 -8.67 12.80 4.87
C ASN A 106 -8.05 13.63 3.73
N LYS A 107 -7.13 13.06 2.93
CA LYS A 107 -6.70 13.71 1.69
C LYS A 107 -7.47 13.10 0.53
N PRO A 108 -8.24 13.89 -0.25
CA PRO A 108 -8.72 13.42 -1.55
C PRO A 108 -7.47 13.08 -2.37
N THR A 109 -7.23 11.80 -2.60
CA THR A 109 -6.27 11.35 -3.60
C THR A 109 -6.87 11.71 -4.94
N GLY A 110 -6.63 12.95 -5.37
CA GLY A 110 -6.86 13.39 -6.73
C GLY A 110 -5.84 12.73 -7.63
N ILE A 111 -6.30 11.72 -8.35
CA ILE A 111 -5.85 11.39 -9.70
C ILE A 111 -7.11 11.27 -10.53
#